data_AF-A0A0G1YSD6-F1
#
_entry.id   AF-A0A0G1YSD6-F1
#
_cell.length_a   1.000
_cell.length_b   1.000
_cell.length_c   1.000
_cell.angle_alpha   90.00
_cell.angle_beta   90.00
_cell.angle_gamma   90.00
#
_symmetry.space_group_name_H-M   'P 1'
#
loop_
_entity.id
_entity.type
_entity.pdbx_description
1 polymer ?
#
loop_
_entity_poly.entity_id
_entity_poly.type
_entity_poly.pdbx_seq_one_letter_code
_entity_poly.pdbx_strand_id
1 'polypeptide(L)'
;MPRAKNYIEKLKERGRESHVYRRYQLDGLEIAEILHDEKHKSLYIKLAKERGGAALRRIAKEIAENKNVKNKGAYFMTALKNKNIWGKRS
;
A
#
# COMPACT_ATOMS: atom_id res chain seq x y z
N MET A 1 26.01 -0.43 2.03
CA MET A 1 24.62 -0.31 1.50
C MET A 1 23.67 -1.11 2.39
N PRO A 2 22.91 -0.49 3.33
CA PRO A 2 21.97 -1.24 4.16
C PRO A 2 20.63 -1.36 3.41
N ARG A 3 20.40 -2.53 2.80
CA ARG A 3 19.17 -2.88 2.07
C ARG A 3 18.14 -3.46 3.07
N ALA A 4 16.92 -2.91 3.05
CA ALA A 4 15.69 -3.41 3.69
C ALA A 4 15.55 -3.41 5.24
N LYS A 5 16.54 -3.83 6.05
CA LYS A 5 16.35 -3.93 7.52
C LYS A 5 16.02 -2.58 8.19
N ASN A 6 16.74 -1.53 7.81
CA ASN A 6 16.57 -0.18 8.39
C ASN A 6 15.21 0.46 8.06
N TYR A 7 14.53 0.04 7.00
CA TYR A 7 13.23 0.62 6.62
C TYR A 7 12.11 0.10 7.51
N ILE A 8 12.06 -1.22 7.73
CA ILE A 8 11.08 -1.84 8.64
C ILE A 8 11.32 -1.37 10.09
N GLU A 9 12.57 -1.19 10.50
CA GLU A 9 12.91 -0.67 11.83
C GLU A 9 12.51 0.80 12.00
N LYS A 10 12.80 1.67 11.01
CA LYS A 10 12.30 3.07 11.00
C LYS A 10 10.78 3.14 11.04
N LEU A 11 10.09 2.24 10.34
CA LEU A 11 8.63 2.16 10.38
C LEU A 11 8.11 1.70 11.75
N LYS A 12 8.80 0.77 12.41
CA LYS A 12 8.49 0.34 13.78
C LYS A 12 8.73 1.44 14.82
N GLU A 13 9.82 2.20 14.69
CA GLU A 13 10.10 3.35 15.56
C GLU A 13 9.02 4.42 15.44
N ARG A 14 8.63 4.82 14.21
CA ARG A 14 7.51 5.75 13.99
C ARG A 14 6.16 5.18 14.41
N GLY A 15 5.99 3.85 14.30
CA GLY A 15 4.77 3.15 14.72
C GLY A 15 4.52 3.19 16.22
N ARG A 16 5.58 3.31 17.04
CA ARG A 16 5.47 3.50 18.50
C ARG A 16 4.90 4.87 18.87
N GLU A 17 5.18 5.92 18.09
CA GLU A 17 4.54 7.23 18.25
C GLU A 17 3.14 7.28 17.63
N SER A 18 2.85 6.44 16.63
CA SER A 18 1.62 6.51 15.82
C SER A 18 0.53 5.48 16.15
N HIS A 19 0.60 4.78 17.30
CA HIS A 19 -0.41 3.77 17.67
C HIS A 19 -0.59 2.66 16.60
N VAL A 20 0.50 2.24 15.96
CA VAL A 20 0.47 1.17 14.95
C VAL A 20 0.69 -0.18 15.62
N TYR A 21 -0.40 -0.79 16.08
CA TYR A 21 -0.40 -2.04 16.84
C TYR A 21 -0.53 -3.28 15.96
N ARG A 22 -0.99 -3.14 14.71
CA ARG A 22 -1.39 -4.29 13.87
C ARG A 22 -0.79 -4.22 12.47
N ARG A 23 -0.45 -5.39 11.93
CA ARG A 23 0.22 -5.55 10.62
C ARG A 23 -0.52 -4.84 9.48
N TYR A 24 -1.85 -4.86 9.46
CA TYR A 24 -2.64 -4.18 8.43
C TYR A 24 -2.52 -2.64 8.46
N GLN A 25 -2.21 -2.04 9.62
CA GLN A 25 -1.99 -0.60 9.72
C GLN A 25 -0.67 -0.22 9.03
N LEU A 26 0.40 -0.99 9.27
CA LEU A 26 1.68 -0.85 8.56
C LEU A 26 1.48 -1.05 7.06
N ASP A 27 0.77 -2.11 6.67
CA ASP A 27 0.51 -2.40 5.26
C ASP A 27 -0.26 -1.25 4.58
N GLY A 28 -1.25 -0.66 5.25
CA GLY A 28 -2.00 0.48 4.75
C GLY A 28 -1.15 1.76 4.62
N LEU A 29 -0.26 2.02 5.56
CA LEU A 29 0.70 3.13 5.49
C LEU A 29 1.68 2.93 4.33
N GLU A 30 2.22 1.72 4.18
CA GLU A 30 3.15 1.37 3.08
C GLU A 30 2.47 1.55 1.72
N ILE A 31 1.20 1.15 1.58
CA ILE A 31 0.41 1.37 0.35
C ILE A 31 0.27 2.87 0.06
N ALA A 32 -0.03 3.68 1.07
CA ALA A 32 -0.18 5.12 0.92
C ALA A 32 1.13 5.78 0.45
N GLU A 33 2.26 5.38 1.02
CA GLU A 33 3.60 5.85 0.62
C GLU A 33 3.92 5.43 -0.84
N ILE A 34 3.69 4.16 -1.19
CA ILE A 34 3.96 3.63 -2.55
C ILE A 34 3.16 4.39 -3.62
N LEU A 35 1.90 4.74 -3.32
CA LEU A 35 1.02 5.45 -4.24
C LEU A 35 1.21 6.98 -4.19
N HIS A 36 2.09 7.48 -3.31
CA HIS A 36 2.24 8.91 -3.00
C HIS A 36 0.90 9.58 -2.64
N ASP A 37 0.06 8.88 -1.88
CA ASP A 37 -1.30 9.29 -1.53
C ASP A 37 -1.55 9.22 -0.03
N GLU A 38 -0.65 9.83 0.74
CA GLU A 38 -0.66 9.83 2.20
C GLU A 38 -1.93 10.46 2.80
N LYS A 39 -2.55 11.41 2.09
CA LYS A 39 -3.84 12.03 2.49
C LYS A 39 -4.96 11.01 2.67
N HIS A 40 -4.89 9.85 1.99
CA HIS A 40 -5.87 8.79 2.10
C HIS A 40 -5.35 7.56 2.88
N LYS A 41 -4.29 7.69 3.68
CA LYS A 41 -3.71 6.58 4.47
C LYS A 41 -4.74 5.79 5.29
N SER A 42 -5.72 6.46 5.90
CA SER A 42 -6.78 5.80 6.69
C SER A 42 -7.66 4.87 5.83
N LEU A 43 -7.91 5.25 4.57
CA LEU A 43 -8.63 4.41 3.61
C LEU A 43 -7.83 3.14 3.28
N TYR A 44 -6.53 3.28 3.00
CA TYR A 44 -5.67 2.14 2.69
C TYR A 44 -5.48 1.20 3.88
N ILE A 45 -5.40 1.73 5.11
CA ILE A 45 -5.40 0.93 6.35
C ILE A 45 -6.70 0.13 6.47
N LYS A 46 -7.85 0.75 6.19
CA LYS A 46 -9.16 0.08 6.21
C LYS A 46 -9.21 -1.05 5.17
N LEU A 47 -8.77 -0.77 3.94
CA LEU A 47 -8.70 -1.77 2.87
C LEU A 47 -7.76 -2.92 3.22
N ALA A 48 -6.58 -2.64 3.80
CA ALA A 48 -5.64 -3.67 4.23
C ALA A 48 -6.21 -4.55 5.36
N LYS A 49 -7.02 -3.97 6.24
CA LYS A 49 -7.75 -4.72 7.28
C LYS A 49 -8.81 -5.64 6.69
N GLU A 50 -9.57 -5.17 5.70
CA GLU A 50 -10.72 -5.89 5.14
C GLU A 50 -10.32 -6.93 4.08
N ARG A 51 -9.33 -6.61 3.23
CA ARG A 51 -8.97 -7.41 2.04
C ARG A 51 -7.58 -8.05 2.10
N GLY A 52 -6.84 -7.81 3.18
CA GLY A 52 -5.47 -8.29 3.37
C GLY A 52 -4.41 -7.42 2.71
N GLY A 53 -3.49 -6.89 3.52
CA GLY A 53 -2.49 -5.93 3.06
C GLY A 53 -1.42 -6.49 2.13
N ALA A 54 -1.12 -7.80 2.16
CA ALA A 54 -0.14 -8.40 1.26
C ALA A 54 -0.53 -8.29 -0.22
N ALA A 55 -1.78 -8.63 -0.57
CA ALA A 55 -2.27 -8.53 -1.94
C ALA A 55 -2.36 -7.08 -2.41
N LEU A 56 -2.82 -6.18 -1.55
CA LEU A 56 -2.94 -4.76 -1.86
C LEU A 56 -1.58 -4.11 -2.09
N ARG A 57 -0.57 -4.41 -1.26
CA ARG A 57 0.79 -3.92 -1.46
C ARG A 57 1.38 -4.34 -2.79
N ARG A 58 1.16 -5.59 -3.20
CA ARG A 58 1.65 -6.07 -4.50
C ARG A 58 1.04 -5.25 -5.64
N ILE A 59 -0.27 -5.02 -5.61
CA ILE A 59 -0.94 -4.18 -6.63
C ILE A 59 -0.39 -2.75 -6.61
N ALA A 60 -0.20 -2.17 -5.42
CA ALA A 60 0.34 -0.83 -5.27
C ALA A 60 1.75 -0.71 -5.90
N LYS A 61 2.62 -1.70 -5.68
CA LYS A 61 3.97 -1.74 -6.28
C LYS A 61 3.90 -1.82 -7.81
N GLU A 62 3.07 -2.71 -8.35
CA GLU A 62 2.90 -2.83 -9.81
C GLU A 62 2.37 -1.53 -10.45
N ILE A 63 1.48 -0.80 -9.76
CA ILE A 63 1.01 0.52 -10.23
C ILE A 63 2.09 1.60 -10.07
N ALA A 64 2.88 1.56 -9.00
CA ALA A 64 3.94 2.54 -8.78
C ALA A 64 5.06 2.46 -9.82
N GLU A 65 5.33 1.27 -10.34
CA GLU A 65 6.27 1.01 -11.44
C GLU A 65 5.75 1.52 -12.81
N ASN A 66 4.43 1.66 -12.96
CA ASN A 66 3.82 2.15 -14.19
C ASN A 66 3.97 3.68 -14.32
N LYS A 67 4.94 4.11 -15.15
CA LYS A 67 5.25 5.52 -15.40
C LYS A 67 4.16 6.29 -16.16
N ASN A 68 3.21 5.59 -16.80
CA ASN A 68 2.11 6.22 -17.53
C ASN A 68 0.95 6.66 -16.60
N VAL A 69 0.98 6.27 -15.32
CA VAL A 69 -0.07 6.61 -14.37
C VAL A 69 0.27 7.90 -13.63
N LYS A 70 -0.45 8.99 -13.97
CA LYS A 70 -0.28 10.30 -13.31
C LYS A 70 -0.79 10.32 -11.87
N ASN A 71 -1.96 9.70 -11.61
CA ASN A 71 -2.54 9.62 -10.26
C ASN A 71 -2.64 8.16 -9.83
N LYS A 72 -1.61 7.70 -9.11
CA LYS A 72 -1.45 6.31 -8.68
C LYS A 72 -2.53 5.90 -7.67
N GLY A 73 -2.90 6.77 -6.74
CA GLY A 73 -3.98 6.52 -5.77
C GLY A 73 -5.33 6.30 -6.44
N ALA A 74 -5.73 7.20 -7.34
CA ALA A 74 -6.98 7.07 -8.09
C ALA A 74 -6.98 5.82 -8.99
N TYR A 75 -5.86 5.54 -9.67
CA TYR A 75 -5.74 4.36 -10.52
C TYR A 75 -5.78 3.07 -9.69
N PHE A 76 -5.17 3.05 -8.51
CA PHE A 76 -5.26 1.95 -7.57
C PHE A 76 -6.70 1.69 -7.12
N MET A 77 -7.44 2.74 -6.76
CA MET A 77 -8.84 2.61 -6.38
C MET A 77 -9.71 2.11 -7.55
N THR A 78 -9.48 2.61 -8.77
CA THR A 78 -10.14 2.11 -9.97
C THR A 78 -9.77 0.66 -10.25
N ALA A 79 -8.50 0.27 -10.10
CA ALA A 79 -8.05 -1.12 -10.28
C ALA A 79 -8.66 -2.05 -9.24
N LEU A 80 -8.83 -1.60 -7.99
CA LEU A 80 -9.53 -2.37 -6.95
C LEU A 80 -11.03 -2.50 -7.22
N LYS A 81 -11.68 -1.43 -7.68
CA LYS A 81 -13.09 -1.45 -8.09
C LYS A 81 -13.29 -2.37 -9.29
N ASN A 82 -12.38 -2.27 -10.27
CA ASN A 82 -12.39 -3.06 -11.48
C ASN A 82 -11.81 -4.45 -11.27
N LYS A 83 -11.36 -4.85 -10.08
CA LYS A 83 -10.77 -6.18 -9.82
C LYS A 83 -11.77 -7.34 -9.82
N ASN A 84 -12.75 -7.25 -10.73
CA ASN A 84 -13.08 -8.31 -11.69
C ASN A 84 -12.02 -8.48 -12.82
N ILE A 85 -10.95 -7.68 -12.83
CA ILE A 85 -9.87 -7.69 -13.83
C ILE A 85 -8.53 -7.96 -13.13
N TRP A 86 -8.39 -9.17 -12.58
CA TRP A 86 -7.11 -9.88 -12.61
C TRP A 86 -7.28 -11.40 -12.57
N GLY A 87 -8.18 -11.88 -13.42
CA GLY A 87 -8.39 -13.29 -13.75
C GLY A 87 -7.91 -13.66 -15.16
N LYS A 88 -6.89 -12.98 -15.69
CA LYS A 88 -6.18 -13.43 -16.90
C LYS A 88 -4.70 -13.08 -16.79
N ARG A 89 -3.93 -14.02 -16.25
CA ARG A 89 -2.64 -14.36 -16.85
C ARG A 89 -2.90 -15.69 -17.56
N SER A 90 -2.66 -15.66 -18.87
CA SER A 90 -2.64 -16.78 -19.78
C SER A 90 -1.66 -17.86 -19.33
#